data_AF-A0A2A5CDZ1-F1
#
_entry.id   AF-A0A2A5CDZ1-F1
#
_cell.length_a   1.000
_cell.length_b   1.000
_cell.length_c   1.000
_cell.angle_alpha   90.00
_cell.angle_beta   90.00
_cell.angle_gamma   90.00
#
_symmetry.space_group_name_H-M   'P 1'
#
loop_
_entity.id
_entity.type
_entity.pdbx_description
1 polymer ?
#
loop_
_entity_poly.entity_id
_entity_poly.type
_entity_poly.pdbx_seq_one_letter_code
_entity_poly.pdbx_strand_id
1 'polypeptide(L)'
;MDKTCRQQTKHWSTSSVSDSELEKKSGHRVLSISIKELSVLHSSYMPFLSNGGIFIPTIKQYEIGDEIFLLLNLIDEEEQIPVNGKVAWITPVQAQANRPSGVGVQFLEKNSEAKNKIENYLAGMLNSNKPTHTL
;
A
#
# COMPACT_ATOMS: atom_id res chain seq x y z
N MET A 1 -59.63 18.38 42.69
CA MET A 1 -58.95 17.86 41.48
C MET A 1 -58.53 19.04 40.63
N ASP A 2 -57.37 18.94 39.97
CA ASP A 2 -56.60 19.99 39.26
C ASP A 2 -55.64 20.85 40.10
N LYS A 3 -54.33 20.67 39.88
CA LYS A 3 -53.45 21.63 39.18
C LYS A 3 -51.96 21.20 39.26
N THR A 4 -51.40 20.93 38.08
CA THR A 4 -50.09 21.45 37.62
C THR A 4 -48.83 21.13 38.44
N CYS A 5 -48.13 20.05 38.08
CA CYS A 5 -46.70 19.89 38.38
C CYS A 5 -45.88 20.26 37.14
N ARG A 6 -45.33 21.49 37.16
CA ARG A 6 -44.34 21.98 36.21
C ARG A 6 -43.02 22.12 36.97
N GLN A 7 -41.95 21.72 36.28
CA GLN A 7 -40.55 22.12 36.48
C GLN A 7 -39.71 21.20 37.37
N GLN A 8 -38.87 20.36 36.76
CA GLN A 8 -37.47 20.77 36.53
C GLN A 8 -36.73 19.77 35.64
N THR A 9 -36.37 20.24 34.45
CA THR A 9 -35.36 19.67 33.56
C THR A 9 -33.98 20.00 34.13
N LYS A 10 -33.36 19.04 34.82
CA LYS A 10 -31.90 19.09 35.05
C LYS A 10 -31.23 18.21 34.01
N HIS A 11 -30.44 18.89 33.19
CA HIS A 11 -29.60 18.36 32.12
C HIS A 11 -28.99 17.01 32.48
N TRP A 12 -29.33 16.00 31.68
CA TRP A 12 -28.53 14.80 31.53
C TRP A 12 -27.23 15.23 30.83
N SER A 13 -26.16 15.38 31.59
CA SER A 13 -24.81 15.47 31.04
C SER A 13 -24.44 14.08 30.53
N THR A 14 -24.82 13.81 29.27
CA THR A 14 -24.27 12.73 28.46
C THR A 14 -22.81 13.03 28.12
N SER A 15 -22.15 12.00 27.59
CA SER A 15 -20.81 11.93 27.02
C SER A 15 -19.77 11.69 28.10
N SER A 16 -19.63 10.43 28.53
CA SER A 16 -18.96 9.36 27.78
C SER A 16 -17.56 9.82 27.40
N VAL A 17 -16.61 9.37 28.22
CA VAL A 17 -15.19 9.18 27.94
C VAL A 17 -14.98 9.09 26.43
N SER A 18 -14.50 10.18 25.83
CA SER A 18 -14.05 10.21 24.44
C SER A 18 -12.54 9.96 24.45
N ASP A 19 -12.14 8.85 25.06
CA ASP A 19 -10.92 8.17 24.65
C ASP A 19 -11.26 7.56 23.31
N SER A 20 -10.90 8.27 22.24
CA SER A 20 -10.78 7.70 20.92
C SER A 20 -9.67 6.66 20.98
N GLU A 21 -10.05 5.49 21.47
CA GLU A 21 -9.39 4.20 21.35
C GLU A 21 -9.23 3.91 19.85
N LEU A 22 -8.23 4.52 19.21
CA LEU A 22 -7.62 3.96 18.02
C LEU A 22 -6.79 2.77 18.49
N GLU A 23 -7.51 1.71 18.83
CA GLU A 23 -7.06 0.32 18.76
C GLU A 23 -6.41 0.15 17.39
N LYS A 24 -5.10 0.42 17.33
CA LYS A 24 -4.27 0.21 16.17
C LYS A 24 -4.31 -1.28 15.90
N LYS A 25 -5.22 -1.73 15.02
CA LYS A 25 -5.21 -3.07 14.43
C LYS A 25 -4.00 -3.19 13.51
N SER A 26 -2.81 -3.19 14.13
CA SER A 26 -1.52 -3.53 13.54
C SER A 26 -1.46 -5.04 13.34
N GLY A 27 -2.45 -5.58 12.62
CA GLY A 27 -2.38 -6.93 12.12
C GLY A 27 -1.40 -6.92 10.97
N HIS A 28 -0.26 -7.60 11.10
CA HIS A 28 0.63 -7.90 9.99
C HIS A 28 -0.21 -8.42 8.81
N ARG A 29 -0.25 -7.66 7.72
CA ARG A 29 -1.10 -8.01 6.57
C ARG A 29 -0.25 -8.74 5.54
N VAL A 30 -0.64 -9.98 5.25
CA VAL A 30 -0.07 -10.74 4.14
C VAL A 30 -0.75 -10.31 2.84
N LEU A 31 0.04 -9.93 1.85
CA LEU A 31 -0.40 -9.64 0.49
C LEU A 31 0.33 -10.54 -0.48
N SER A 32 -0.35 -10.99 -1.53
CA SER A 32 0.30 -11.66 -2.65
C SER A 32 0.01 -10.87 -3.91
N ILE A 33 1.07 -10.57 -4.67
CA ILE A 33 0.96 -9.89 -5.95
C ILE A 33 1.71 -10.69 -7.01
N SER A 34 1.14 -10.74 -8.21
CA SER A 34 1.74 -11.43 -9.35
C SER A 34 1.85 -10.47 -10.51
N ILE A 35 3.08 -10.27 -10.99
CA ILE A 35 3.37 -9.38 -12.11
C ILE A 35 3.88 -10.23 -13.27
N LYS A 36 3.07 -10.31 -14.32
CA LYS A 36 3.33 -11.15 -15.51
C LYS A 36 3.91 -10.37 -16.69
N GLU A 37 3.90 -9.05 -16.62
CA GLU A 37 4.32 -8.18 -17.71
C GLU A 37 5.36 -7.16 -17.25
N LEU A 38 6.37 -6.95 -18.09
CA LEU A 38 7.52 -6.11 -17.76
C LEU A 38 7.16 -4.62 -17.73
N SER A 39 6.19 -4.21 -18.55
CA SER A 39 5.56 -2.88 -18.53
C SER A 39 4.88 -2.59 -17.18
N VAL A 40 4.16 -3.57 -16.64
CA VAL A 40 3.50 -3.50 -15.32
C VAL A 40 4.55 -3.46 -14.21
N LEU A 41 5.61 -4.26 -14.33
CA LEU A 41 6.72 -4.23 -13.38
C LEU A 41 7.38 -2.86 -13.32
N HIS A 42 7.73 -2.30 -14.48
CA HIS A 42 8.36 -0.99 -14.59
C HIS A 42 7.49 0.13 -14.01
N SER A 43 6.19 0.14 -14.33
CA SER A 43 5.26 1.16 -13.83
C SER A 43 4.89 1.00 -12.35
N SER A 44 5.02 -0.21 -11.80
CA SER A 44 4.75 -0.48 -10.37
C SER A 44 5.99 -0.27 -9.49
N TYR A 45 7.20 -0.38 -10.03
CA TYR A 45 8.43 -0.27 -9.25
C TYR A 45 8.73 1.18 -8.84
N MET A 46 9.13 1.38 -7.57
CA MET A 46 9.46 2.67 -6.97
C MET A 46 10.95 2.72 -6.57
N PRO A 47 11.87 3.03 -7.51
CA PRO A 47 13.32 2.96 -7.27
C PRO A 47 13.85 4.04 -6.31
N PHE A 48 13.13 5.13 -6.14
CA PHE A 48 13.55 6.28 -5.32
C PHE A 48 13.39 6.07 -3.81
N LEU A 49 12.69 5.01 -3.39
CA LEU A 49 12.57 4.65 -1.98
C LEU A 49 13.85 3.97 -1.51
N SER A 50 14.21 4.13 -0.23
CA SER A 50 15.34 3.41 0.35
C SER A 50 15.08 1.90 0.29
N ASN A 51 16.01 1.13 -0.29
CA ASN A 51 15.89 -0.28 -0.65
C ASN A 51 14.88 -0.60 -1.77
N GLY A 52 14.34 0.42 -2.44
CA GLY A 52 13.29 0.28 -3.43
C GLY A 52 11.91 0.05 -2.81
N GLY A 53 10.91 -0.04 -3.68
CA GLY A 53 9.55 -0.35 -3.28
C GLY A 53 8.67 -0.68 -4.48
N ILE A 54 7.42 -0.98 -4.19
CA ILE A 54 6.45 -1.38 -5.20
C ILE A 54 5.08 -0.77 -4.91
N PHE A 55 4.43 -0.26 -5.95
CA PHE A 55 3.07 0.19 -5.92
C PHE A 55 2.11 -0.98 -6.13
N ILE A 56 1.16 -1.13 -5.22
CA ILE A 56 0.14 -2.17 -5.25
C ILE A 56 -1.22 -1.50 -5.45
N PRO A 57 -1.85 -1.65 -6.62
CA PRO A 57 -3.23 -1.21 -6.83
C PRO A 57 -4.16 -1.92 -5.86
N THR A 58 -4.87 -1.18 -5.03
CA THR A 58 -5.79 -1.73 -4.04
C THR A 58 -6.79 -0.66 -3.57
N ILE A 59 -7.98 -1.11 -3.21
CA ILE A 59 -9.01 -0.28 -2.56
C ILE A 59 -9.02 -0.49 -1.04
N LYS A 60 -8.21 -1.43 -0.54
CA LYS A 60 -8.09 -1.69 0.90
C LYS A 60 -7.45 -0.47 1.56
N GLN A 61 -7.94 -0.16 2.75
CA GLN A 61 -7.41 0.91 3.57
C GLN A 61 -6.15 0.44 4.29
N TYR A 62 -5.13 1.28 4.27
CA TYR A 62 -3.86 1.12 4.97
C TYR A 62 -3.51 2.45 5.62
N GLU A 63 -2.64 2.40 6.62
CA GLU A 63 -2.04 3.57 7.23
C GLU A 63 -0.56 3.66 6.85
N ILE A 64 -0.03 4.88 6.81
CA ILE A 64 1.41 5.08 6.63
C ILE A 64 2.14 4.43 7.80
N GLY A 65 3.16 3.63 7.49
CA GLY A 65 3.92 2.87 8.48
C GLY A 65 3.38 1.47 8.78
N ASP A 66 2.26 1.06 8.17
CA ASP A 66 1.77 -0.32 8.30
C ASP A 66 2.83 -1.32 7.80
N GLU A 67 3.09 -2.34 8.61
CA GLU A 67 3.95 -3.45 8.24
C GLU A 67 3.19 -4.48 7.39
N ILE A 68 3.79 -4.83 6.26
CA ILE A 68 3.22 -5.72 5.26
C ILE A 68 4.20 -6.86 5.00
N PHE A 69 3.67 -8.08 4.98
CA PHE A 69 4.38 -9.24 4.44
C PHE A 69 3.88 -9.49 3.03
N LEU A 70 4.74 -9.30 2.03
CA LEU A 70 4.40 -9.42 0.62
C LEU A 70 4.99 -10.71 0.04
N LEU A 71 4.16 -11.49 -0.66
CA LEU A 71 4.59 -12.58 -1.53
C LEU A 71 4.56 -12.06 -2.97
N LEU A 72 5.73 -11.72 -3.49
CA LEU A 72 5.91 -11.19 -4.84
C LEU A 72 6.20 -12.32 -5.82
N ASN A 73 5.34 -12.48 -6.82
CA ASN A 73 5.60 -13.33 -7.97
C ASN A 73 5.97 -12.45 -9.18
N LEU A 74 7.16 -12.71 -9.76
CA LEU A 74 7.70 -11.99 -10.90
C LEU A 74 7.60 -12.84 -12.17
N ILE A 75 7.88 -12.20 -13.30
CA ILE A 75 7.82 -12.81 -14.63
C ILE A 75 8.88 -13.91 -14.71
N ASP A 76 8.54 -15.09 -15.24
CA ASP A 76 9.47 -16.21 -15.40
C ASP A 76 10.08 -16.76 -14.10
N GLU A 77 9.54 -16.40 -12.94
CA GLU A 77 9.87 -17.00 -11.64
C GLU A 77 8.79 -18.01 -11.26
N GLU A 78 9.20 -19.24 -10.92
CA GLU A 78 8.28 -20.26 -10.40
C GLU A 78 8.02 -20.08 -8.89
N GLU A 79 8.97 -19.46 -8.18
CA GLU A 79 8.93 -19.27 -6.74
C GLU A 79 8.48 -17.85 -6.34
N GLN A 80 7.62 -17.77 -5.32
CA GLN A 80 7.22 -16.49 -4.74
C GLN A 80 8.29 -15.96 -3.81
N ILE A 81 8.67 -14.70 -3.99
CA ILE A 81 9.68 -14.04 -3.19
C ILE A 81 8.99 -13.39 -1.98
N PRO A 82 9.28 -13.84 -0.74
CA PRO A 82 8.78 -13.17 0.46
C PRO A 82 9.52 -11.84 0.66
N VAL A 83 8.78 -10.80 1.01
CA VAL A 83 9.32 -9.45 1.20
C VAL A 83 8.65 -8.80 2.40
N ASN A 84 9.47 -8.40 3.37
CA ASN A 84 9.03 -7.53 4.46
C ASN A 84 9.03 -6.08 3.98
N GLY A 85 7.88 -5.42 4.08
CA GLY A 85 7.70 -4.05 3.63
C GLY A 85 6.94 -3.19 4.62
N LYS A 86 7.01 -1.87 4.41
CA LYS A 86 6.19 -0.89 5.12
C LYS A 86 5.47 0.02 4.14
N VAL A 87 4.25 0.43 4.47
CA VAL A 87 3.52 1.42 3.67
C VAL A 87 4.22 2.77 3.80
N ALA A 88 4.73 3.28 2.68
CA ALA A 88 5.41 4.58 2.59
C ALA A 88 4.59 5.63 1.83
N TRP A 89 3.58 5.19 1.05
CA TRP A 89 2.73 6.07 0.26
C TRP A 89 1.31 5.50 0.14
N ILE A 90 0.30 6.36 0.12
CA ILE A 90 -1.10 5.99 -0.14
C ILE A 90 -1.64 6.90 -1.25
N THR A 91 -2.17 6.29 -2.31
CA THR A 91 -2.91 6.97 -3.36
C THR A 91 -4.41 6.81 -3.07
N PRO A 92 -5.13 7.88 -2.70
CA PRO A 92 -6.54 7.78 -2.34
C PRO A 92 -7.41 7.33 -3.51
N VAL A 93 -8.52 6.66 -3.20
CA VAL A 93 -9.62 6.42 -4.13
C VAL A 93 -10.13 7.82 -4.54
N GLN A 94 -10.23 8.13 -5.83
CA GLN A 94 -10.49 9.49 -6.38
C GLN A 94 -9.27 10.41 -6.58
N ALA A 95 -8.06 9.88 -6.75
CA ALA A 95 -6.95 10.68 -7.26
C ALA A 95 -7.31 11.29 -8.64
N GLN A 96 -7.20 12.62 -8.77
CA GLN A 96 -7.32 13.29 -10.07
C GLN A 96 -6.29 12.69 -11.06
N ALA A 97 -6.66 12.64 -12.35
CA ALA A 97 -5.85 12.13 -13.46
C ALA A 97 -5.78 10.59 -13.66
N ASN A 98 -6.89 9.87 -13.48
CA ASN A 98 -7.03 8.45 -13.90
C ASN A 98 -5.97 7.49 -13.31
N ARG A 99 -5.46 7.79 -12.12
CA ARG A 99 -4.49 6.93 -11.42
C ARG A 99 -5.24 5.88 -10.61
N PRO A 100 -4.79 4.61 -10.63
CA PRO A 100 -5.39 3.58 -9.78
C PRO A 100 -5.18 3.93 -8.30
N SER A 101 -6.18 3.68 -7.47
CA SER A 101 -6.02 3.72 -6.02
C SER A 101 -5.06 2.62 -5.59
N GLY A 102 -4.25 2.88 -4.56
CA GLY A 102 -3.33 1.87 -4.08
C GLY A 102 -2.35 2.37 -3.05
N VAL A 103 -1.37 1.53 -2.75
CA VAL A 103 -0.35 1.80 -1.73
C VAL A 103 1.04 1.58 -2.29
N GLY A 104 1.97 2.47 -1.96
CA GLY A 104 3.39 2.28 -2.19
C GLY A 104 4.02 1.62 -0.98
N VAL A 105 4.55 0.42 -1.16
CA VAL A 105 5.22 -0.36 -0.13
C VAL A 105 6.73 -0.25 -0.32
N GLN A 106 7.42 0.26 0.68
CA GLN A 106 8.89 0.29 0.74
C GLN A 106 9.42 -1.05 1.25
N PHE A 107 10.47 -1.58 0.63
CA PHE A 107 11.14 -2.79 1.12
C PHE A 107 12.00 -2.48 2.36
N LEU A 108 11.88 -3.30 3.39
CA LEU A 108 12.62 -3.09 4.66
C LEU A 108 14.03 -3.68 4.60
N GLU A 109 14.21 -4.79 3.89
CA GLU A 109 15.48 -5.51 3.84
C GLU A 109 16.47 -4.84 2.88
N LYS A 110 17.68 -4.60 3.39
CA LYS A 110 18.79 -4.08 2.60
C LYS A 110 19.22 -5.17 1.61
N ASN A 111 19.15 -4.88 0.32
CA ASN A 111 19.43 -5.83 -0.78
C ASN A 111 18.44 -7.00 -0.84
N SER A 112 17.14 -6.75 -0.62
CA SER A 112 16.12 -7.79 -0.78
C SER A 112 16.27 -8.50 -2.13
N GLU A 113 16.08 -9.82 -2.14
CA GLU A 113 16.12 -10.63 -3.36
C GLU A 113 15.15 -10.06 -4.41
N ALA A 114 13.97 -9.63 -3.96
CA ALA A 114 12.99 -8.93 -4.79
C ALA A 114 13.57 -7.71 -5.48
N LYS A 115 14.28 -6.81 -4.78
CA LYS A 115 14.88 -5.63 -5.39
C LYS A 115 15.84 -6.02 -6.52
N ASN A 116 16.76 -6.94 -6.25
CA ASN A 116 17.78 -7.35 -7.22
C ASN A 116 17.13 -8.02 -8.44
N LYS A 117 16.15 -8.91 -8.24
CA LYS A 117 15.41 -9.54 -9.35
C LYS A 117 14.67 -8.51 -10.19
N ILE A 118 13.94 -7.59 -9.56
CA ILE A 118 13.24 -6.51 -10.27
C ILE A 118 14.23 -5.68 -11.10
N GLU A 119 15.33 -5.23 -10.51
CA GLU A 119 16.36 -4.45 -11.21
C GLU A 119 16.98 -5.23 -12.37
N ASN A 120 17.20 -6.54 -12.23
CA ASN A 120 17.70 -7.40 -13.32
C ASN A 120 16.70 -7.51 -14.48
N TYR A 121 15.40 -7.70 -14.19
CA TYR A 121 14.36 -7.71 -15.22
C TYR A 121 14.27 -6.39 -15.96
N LEU A 122 14.35 -5.27 -15.23
CA LEU A 122 14.32 -3.93 -15.82
C LEU A 122 15.60 -3.60 -16.59
N ALA A 123 16.78 -4.04 -16.13
CA ALA A 123 18.04 -3.88 -16.85
C ALA A 123 18.07 -4.69 -18.15
N GLY A 124 17.40 -5.86 -18.18
CA GLY A 124 17.20 -6.65 -19.39
C GLY A 124 16.48 -5.91 -20.53
N MET A 125 15.63 -4.92 -20.20
CA MET A 125 14.98 -4.07 -21.21
C MET A 125 15.96 -3.18 -21.96
N LEU A 126 17.01 -2.70 -21.30
CA LEU A 126 17.98 -1.78 -21.90
C LEU A 126 18.91 -2.47 -22.90
N ASN A 127 18.99 -3.80 -22.87
CA ASN A 127 19.84 -4.61 -23.74
C ASN A 127 19.09 -5.26 -24.91
N SER A 128 17.77 -5.08 -25.03
CA SER A 128 17.03 -5.54 -26.21
C SER A 128 17.28 -4.57 -27.37
N ASN A 129 18.26 -4.92 -28.20
CA ASN A 129 18.62 -4.30 -29.47
C ASN A 129 17.48 -4.41 -30.51
N LYS A 130 16.31 -3.84 -30.20
CA LYS A 130 15.25 -3.55 -31.17
C LYS A 130 15.41 -2.09 -31.60
N PRO A 131 15.57 -1.80 -32.90
CA PRO A 131 15.64 -0.42 -33.36
C PRO A 131 14.37 0.33 -32.95
N THR A 132 14.54 1.34 -32.09
CA THR A 132 13.51 2.31 -31.73
C THR A 132 13.09 3.09 -32.98
N HIS A 133 11.80 3.37 -33.12
CA HIS A 133 11.20 4.08 -34.25
C HIS A 133 11.50 5.59 -34.29
N THR A 134 12.53 6.06 -33.61
CA THR A 134 12.80 7.50 -33.44
C THR A 134 14.22 7.85 -33.84
N LEU A 135 14.34 8.53 -34.98
CA LEU A 135 14.69 9.95 -34.93
C LEU A 135 13.40 10.75 -34.71
#